data_AF-A0A7D9EJJ2-F1
#
_entry.id   AF-A0A7D9EJJ2-F1
#
_cell.length_a   1.000
_cell.length_b   1.000
_cell.length_c   1.000
_cell.angle_alpha   90.00
_cell.angle_beta   90.00
_cell.angle_gamma   90.00
#
_symmetry.space_group_name_H-M   'P 1'
#
loop_
_entity.id
_entity.type
_entity.pdbx_description
1 polymer ?
#
loop_
_entity_poly.entity_id
_entity_poly.type
_entity_poly.pdbx_seq_one_letter_code
_entity_poly.pdbx_strand_id
1 'polypeptide(L)'
;MGKQKKQQYNLLGNNSVKIRRVDEAFEPYRQAFIHGDIQQQSYIINEFVSSLVAAEYAKLVEERGYCMEKCLPIEEIFTCKLCRELLHVPVTLVCGHTFCLECLGNYEREGRTMCPGCGQESNLHYTSNIVVRELSRIWLPEKTYIRNCIVEANNLLREIKMEEFMELTKNLLTKYPENIDLLHLRANG
;
A
#
# COMPACT_ATOMS: atom_id res chain seq x y z
N MET A 1 -17.22 26.75 -8.20
CA MET A 1 -17.46 25.83 -9.35
C MET A 1 -16.70 24.49 -9.25
N GLY A 2 -15.45 24.43 -8.75
CA GLY A 2 -14.67 23.17 -8.68
C GLY A 2 -15.27 22.06 -7.80
N LYS A 3 -15.84 22.40 -6.64
CA LYS A 3 -16.42 21.42 -5.68
C LYS A 3 -17.59 20.60 -6.24
N GLN A 4 -18.47 21.22 -7.05
CA GLN A 4 -19.60 20.53 -7.68
C GLN A 4 -19.13 19.58 -8.80
N LYS A 5 -18.15 20.01 -9.61
CA LYS A 5 -17.55 19.15 -10.65
C LYS A 5 -16.84 17.94 -10.04
N LYS A 6 -16.08 18.13 -8.95
CA LYS A 6 -15.45 17.03 -8.20
C LYS A 6 -16.46 15.99 -7.72
N GLN A 7 -17.58 16.43 -7.14
CA GLN A 7 -18.64 15.52 -6.67
C GLN A 7 -19.26 14.74 -7.82
N GLN A 8 -19.51 15.38 -8.96
CA GLN A 8 -20.06 14.73 -10.16
C GLN A 8 -19.11 13.65 -10.72
N TYR A 9 -17.82 13.95 -10.84
CA TYR A 9 -16.84 13.01 -11.35
C TYR A 9 -16.59 11.83 -10.40
N ASN A 10 -16.63 12.05 -9.08
CA ASN A 10 -16.58 10.96 -8.09
C ASN A 10 -17.78 10.01 -8.20
N LEU A 11 -18.99 10.54 -8.43
CA LEU A 11 -20.18 9.71 -8.62
C LEU A 11 -20.07 8.84 -9.88
N LEU A 12 -19.54 9.41 -10.97
CA LEU A 12 -19.30 8.67 -12.21
C LEU A 12 -18.27 7.54 -12.01
N GLY A 13 -17.14 7.82 -11.36
CA GLY A 13 -16.14 6.79 -11.05
C GLY A 13 -16.69 5.68 -10.17
N ASN A 14 -17.42 6.03 -9.10
CA ASN A 14 -18.05 5.06 -8.19
C ASN A 14 -19.08 4.16 -8.90
N ASN A 15 -19.82 4.69 -9.87
CA ASN A 15 -20.79 3.92 -10.63
C ASN A 15 -20.12 2.92 -11.57
N SER A 16 -19.03 3.30 -12.24
CA SER A 16 -18.24 2.41 -13.10
C SER A 16 -17.61 1.25 -12.31
N VAL A 17 -17.13 1.51 -11.08
CA VAL A 17 -16.63 0.47 -10.16
C VAL A 17 -17.74 -0.50 -9.76
N LYS A 18 -18.94 0.00 -9.41
CA LYS A 18 -20.09 -0.83 -9.01
C LYS A 18 -20.54 -1.80 -10.11
N ILE A 19 -20.38 -1.43 -11.37
CA ILE A 19 -20.73 -2.28 -12.53
C ILE A 19 -19.54 -3.11 -13.05
N ARG A 20 -18.44 -3.20 -12.28
CA ARG A 20 -17.22 -3.96 -12.63
C ARG A 20 -16.51 -3.50 -13.92
N ARG A 21 -16.75 -2.27 -14.38
CA ARG A 21 -16.06 -1.64 -15.51
C ARG A 21 -15.01 -0.67 -14.97
N VAL A 22 -13.94 -1.25 -14.44
CA VAL A 22 -12.90 -0.51 -13.69
C VAL A 22 -12.06 0.38 -14.62
N ASP A 23 -11.88 -0.04 -15.87
CA ASP A 23 -11.31 0.74 -16.97
C ASP A 23 -12.03 2.08 -17.18
N GLU A 24 -13.36 2.07 -17.07
CA GLU A 24 -14.19 3.27 -17.23
C GLU A 24 -14.30 4.12 -15.96
N ALA A 25 -13.83 3.63 -14.82
CA ALA A 25 -13.80 4.39 -13.58
C ALA A 25 -12.62 5.38 -13.53
N PHE A 26 -11.60 5.13 -14.33
CA PHE A 26 -10.32 5.83 -14.31
C PHE A 26 -10.43 7.32 -14.65
N GLU A 27 -10.96 7.64 -15.83
CA GLU A 27 -11.05 9.02 -16.30
C GLU A 27 -11.96 9.88 -15.40
N PRO A 28 -13.12 9.39 -14.92
CA PRO A 28 -13.89 10.10 -13.90
C PRO A 28 -13.11 10.41 -12.62
N TYR A 29 -12.40 9.44 -12.02
CA TYR A 29 -11.63 9.76 -10.81
C TYR A 29 -10.47 10.72 -11.07
N ARG A 30 -9.81 10.61 -12.22
CA ARG A 30 -8.79 11.58 -12.67
C ARG A 30 -9.36 12.99 -12.77
N GLN A 31 -10.54 13.14 -13.37
CA GLN A 31 -11.22 14.43 -13.47
C GLN A 31 -11.69 14.95 -12.11
N ALA A 32 -12.17 14.08 -11.22
CA ALA A 32 -12.53 14.46 -9.86
C ALA A 32 -11.33 14.98 -9.07
N PHE A 33 -10.17 14.36 -9.29
CA PHE A 33 -8.91 14.75 -8.70
C PHE A 33 -8.46 16.13 -9.18
N ILE A 34 -8.43 16.37 -10.51
CA ILE A 34 -8.07 17.66 -11.12
C ILE A 34 -8.90 18.83 -10.59
N HIS A 35 -10.19 18.59 -10.28
CA HIS A 35 -11.12 19.62 -9.80
C HIS A 35 -11.13 19.78 -8.27
N GLY A 36 -10.34 19.00 -7.54
CA GLY A 36 -10.05 19.23 -6.12
C GLY A 36 -8.97 20.29 -5.95
N ASP A 37 -9.02 21.05 -4.85
CA ASP A 37 -7.93 21.96 -4.48
C ASP A 37 -6.64 21.13 -4.30
N ILE A 38 -5.76 21.17 -5.30
CA ILE A 38 -4.42 20.60 -5.25
C ILE A 38 -3.46 21.77 -5.25
N GLN A 39 -3.08 22.23 -4.06
CA GLN A 39 -1.80 22.92 -3.96
C GLN A 39 -0.71 21.83 -4.02
N GLN A 40 -0.13 21.67 -5.22
CA GLN A 40 1.20 21.08 -5.53
C GLN A 40 1.41 19.57 -5.83
N GLN A 41 0.42 18.72 -6.12
CA GLN A 41 0.67 17.26 -6.31
C GLN A 41 0.03 16.60 -7.55
N SER A 42 0.11 17.26 -8.70
CA SER A 42 -0.38 16.66 -9.96
C SER A 42 0.53 15.55 -10.53
N TYR A 43 1.79 15.42 -10.10
CA TYR A 43 2.72 14.44 -10.70
C TYR A 43 2.62 13.05 -10.04
N ILE A 44 2.46 13.00 -8.72
CA ILE A 44 2.63 11.76 -7.93
C ILE A 44 1.39 10.87 -8.01
N ILE A 45 0.19 11.45 -8.02
CA ILE A 45 -1.04 10.67 -8.21
C ILE A 45 -1.11 10.13 -9.62
N ASN A 46 -0.63 10.88 -10.63
CA ASN A 46 -0.50 10.35 -11.98
C ASN A 46 0.52 9.20 -12.05
N GLU A 47 1.66 9.28 -11.36
CA GLU A 47 2.68 8.22 -11.38
C GLU A 47 2.22 6.94 -10.68
N PHE A 48 1.61 7.08 -9.49
CA PHE A 48 1.04 5.95 -8.75
C PHE A 48 -0.07 5.28 -9.57
N VAL A 49 -1.01 6.08 -10.07
CA VAL A 49 -2.14 5.59 -10.86
C VAL A 49 -1.66 4.99 -12.20
N SER A 50 -0.65 5.57 -12.85
CA SER A 50 -0.05 4.99 -14.07
C SER A 50 0.70 3.70 -13.78
N SER A 51 1.38 3.59 -12.64
CA SER A 51 2.07 2.36 -12.21
C SER A 51 1.07 1.26 -11.83
N LEU A 52 -0.03 1.60 -11.16
CA LEU A 52 -1.13 0.69 -10.86
C LEU A 52 -1.79 0.18 -12.15
N VAL A 53 -2.06 1.08 -13.10
CA VAL A 53 -2.58 0.71 -14.42
C VAL A 53 -1.58 -0.15 -15.17
N ALA A 54 -0.30 0.23 -15.22
CA ALA A 54 0.73 -0.55 -15.90
C ALA A 54 0.90 -1.95 -15.27
N ALA A 55 0.79 -2.08 -13.95
CA ALA A 55 0.85 -3.37 -13.25
C ALA A 55 -0.38 -4.25 -13.54
N GLU A 56 -1.58 -3.67 -13.58
CA GLU A 56 -2.80 -4.40 -13.95
C GLU A 56 -2.79 -4.78 -15.44
N TYR A 57 -2.32 -3.89 -16.30
CA TYR A 57 -2.13 -4.15 -17.73
C TYR A 57 -1.04 -5.20 -17.97
N ALA A 58 0.05 -5.24 -17.21
CA ALA A 58 1.09 -6.27 -17.35
C ALA A 58 0.54 -7.68 -17.11
N LYS A 59 -0.35 -7.85 -16.12
CA LYS A 59 -1.08 -9.12 -15.91
C LYS A 59 -1.95 -9.52 -17.11
N LEU A 60 -2.62 -8.55 -17.74
CA LEU A 60 -3.42 -8.77 -18.96
C LEU A 60 -2.54 -9.07 -20.19
N VAL A 61 -1.30 -8.59 -20.20
CA VAL A 61 -0.37 -8.69 -21.32
C VAL A 61 0.44 -9.99 -21.28
N GLU A 62 0.71 -10.58 -20.12
CA GLU A 62 1.22 -11.96 -20.03
C GLU A 62 0.31 -12.97 -20.76
N GLU A 63 -0.99 -12.69 -20.86
CA GLU A 63 -1.96 -13.49 -21.62
C GLU A 63 -1.97 -13.20 -23.14
N ARG A 64 -1.31 -12.12 -23.63
CA ARG A 64 -1.40 -11.64 -25.03
C ARG A 64 -0.11 -11.13 -25.70
N GLY A 65 1.04 -11.17 -25.03
CA GLY A 65 2.37 -11.02 -25.64
C GLY A 65 2.73 -9.61 -26.15
N TYR A 66 2.80 -8.61 -25.28
CA TYR A 66 3.32 -7.27 -25.60
C TYR A 66 4.37 -6.83 -24.55
N CYS A 67 5.34 -5.99 -24.92
CA CYS A 67 6.39 -5.51 -24.00
C CYS A 67 6.30 -3.99 -23.84
N MET A 68 6.31 -3.50 -22.59
CA MET A 68 6.48 -2.09 -22.26
C MET A 68 7.67 -1.94 -21.31
N GLU A 69 8.54 -0.96 -21.59
CA GLU A 69 9.96 -1.01 -21.23
C GLU A 69 10.35 -0.59 -19.79
N LYS A 70 9.40 -0.56 -18.83
CA LYS A 70 9.67 -0.53 -17.36
C LYS A 70 8.36 -0.47 -16.58
N CYS A 71 7.79 -1.62 -16.26
CA CYS A 71 6.77 -1.72 -15.21
C CYS A 71 7.49 -2.05 -13.89
N LEU A 72 7.35 -1.21 -12.87
CA LEU A 72 7.78 -1.57 -11.53
C LEU A 72 6.96 -2.79 -11.07
N PRO A 73 7.58 -3.83 -10.47
CA PRO A 73 6.85 -4.94 -9.91
C PRO A 73 5.78 -4.41 -8.94
N ILE A 74 4.56 -4.93 -9.06
CA ILE A 74 3.41 -4.51 -8.26
C ILE A 74 3.71 -4.51 -6.75
N GLU A 75 4.61 -5.39 -6.31
CA GLU A 75 5.08 -5.54 -4.93
C GLU A 75 5.88 -4.34 -4.43
N GLU A 76 6.71 -3.74 -5.29
CA GLU A 76 7.50 -2.56 -4.91
C GLU A 76 6.61 -1.35 -4.60
N ILE A 77 5.43 -1.27 -5.22
CA ILE A 77 4.43 -0.23 -4.98
C ILE A 77 3.87 -0.33 -3.55
N PHE A 78 3.71 -1.55 -3.03
CA PHE A 78 3.19 -1.80 -1.68
C PHE A 78 4.27 -2.00 -0.63
N THR A 79 5.54 -1.68 -0.93
CA THR A 79 6.66 -1.89 -0.02
C THR A 79 6.99 -0.62 0.76
N CYS A 80 7.04 -0.74 2.09
CA CYS A 80 7.46 0.34 2.98
C CYS A 80 8.97 0.60 2.82
N LYS A 81 9.36 1.85 2.56
CA LYS A 81 10.80 2.18 2.40
C LYS A 81 11.60 2.15 3.71
N LEU A 82 10.92 2.12 4.87
CA LEU A 82 11.58 2.05 6.18
C LEU A 82 11.90 0.60 6.60
N CYS A 83 10.90 -0.29 6.63
CA CYS A 83 11.12 -1.69 7.01
C CYS A 83 11.44 -2.62 5.82
N ARG A 84 11.28 -2.14 4.58
CA ARG A 84 11.47 -2.92 3.34
C ARG A 84 10.54 -4.13 3.20
N GLU A 85 9.45 -4.14 3.95
CA GLU A 85 8.40 -5.15 3.88
C GLU A 85 7.11 -4.55 3.32
N LEU A 86 6.14 -5.41 3.02
CA LEU A 86 4.80 -5.00 2.62
C LEU A 86 4.17 -4.07 3.67
N LEU A 87 3.54 -2.98 3.20
CA LEU A 87 2.93 -1.95 4.02
C LEU A 87 1.86 -2.54 4.97
N HIS A 88 2.04 -2.29 6.26
CA HIS A 88 1.06 -2.60 7.32
C HIS A 88 0.48 -1.30 7.88
N VAL A 89 -0.84 -1.14 7.85
CA VAL A 89 -1.55 0.11 8.19
C VAL A 89 -0.90 1.32 7.51
N PRO A 90 -0.98 1.40 6.16
CA PRO A 90 -0.28 2.42 5.40
C PRO A 90 -0.76 3.84 5.73
N VAL A 91 0.19 4.74 5.93
CA VAL A 91 -0.02 6.19 6.08
C VAL A 91 0.78 6.94 5.04
N THR A 92 0.15 7.96 4.45
CA THR A 92 0.75 8.78 3.39
C THR A 92 1.08 10.15 3.96
N LEU A 93 2.36 10.52 3.90
CA LEU A 93 2.83 11.86 4.22
C LEU A 93 2.26 12.87 3.22
N VAL A 94 2.24 14.15 3.59
CA VAL A 94 1.84 15.21 2.66
C VAL A 94 2.58 15.14 1.34
N CYS A 95 3.86 14.76 1.29
CA CYS A 95 4.62 14.59 0.04
C CYS A 95 4.20 13.40 -0.84
N GLY A 96 3.25 12.58 -0.42
CA GLY A 96 2.74 11.42 -1.17
C GLY A 96 3.45 10.09 -0.90
N HIS A 97 4.56 10.07 -0.15
CA HIS A 97 5.22 8.82 0.23
C HIS A 97 4.44 8.08 1.31
N THR A 98 4.29 6.77 1.13
CA THR A 98 3.52 5.90 2.01
C THR A 98 4.45 4.99 2.82
N PHE A 99 4.17 4.86 4.13
CA PHE A 99 4.94 4.06 5.08
C PHE A 99 3.98 3.29 5.99
N CYS A 100 4.48 2.29 6.72
CA CYS A 100 3.71 1.71 7.83
C CYS A 100 3.55 2.76 8.93
N LEU A 101 2.36 2.83 9.54
CA LEU A 101 2.10 3.72 10.68
C LEU A 101 3.16 3.56 11.78
N GLU A 102 3.46 2.32 12.17
CA GLU A 102 4.45 2.03 13.20
C GLU A 102 5.87 2.45 12.79
N CYS A 103 6.28 2.20 11.55
CA CYS A 103 7.60 2.61 11.07
C CYS A 103 7.75 4.14 11.09
N LEU A 104 6.73 4.87 10.66
CA LEU A 104 6.77 6.33 10.67
C LEU A 104 6.77 6.90 12.10
N GLY A 105 6.00 6.29 13.01
CA GLY A 105 6.00 6.67 14.43
C GLY A 105 7.33 6.38 15.12
N ASN A 106 8.03 5.29 14.76
CA ASN A 106 9.39 5.02 15.26
C ASN A 106 10.38 6.07 14.73
N TYR A 107 10.28 6.40 13.45
CA TYR A 107 11.11 7.41 12.79
C TYR A 107 10.90 8.81 13.42
N GLU A 108 9.67 9.17 13.77
CA GLU A 108 9.34 10.39 14.52
C GLU A 108 9.96 10.40 15.92
N ARG A 109 9.86 9.28 16.66
CA ARG A 109 10.44 9.14 18.01
C ARG A 109 11.96 9.23 18.03
N GLU A 110 12.63 8.95 16.91
CA GLU A 110 14.07 9.19 16.71
C GLU A 110 14.43 10.67 16.48
N GLY A 111 13.45 11.58 16.55
CA GLY A 111 13.64 13.02 16.40
C GLY A 111 13.74 13.50 14.95
N ARG A 112 13.31 12.67 13.99
CA ARG A 112 13.38 13.00 12.56
C ARG A 112 12.04 13.59 12.11
N THR A 113 12.09 14.63 11.27
CA THR A 113 10.89 15.37 10.81
C THR A 113 10.73 15.40 9.29
N MET A 114 11.74 14.91 8.57
CA MET A 114 11.77 14.88 7.10
C MET A 114 11.17 13.57 6.57
N CYS A 115 10.62 13.61 5.36
CA CYS A 115 10.17 12.41 4.67
C CYS A 115 11.35 11.43 4.44
N PRO A 116 11.25 10.16 4.89
CA PRO A 116 12.29 9.16 4.63
C PRO A 116 12.50 8.83 3.14
N GLY A 117 11.49 9.11 2.30
CA GLY A 117 11.51 8.77 0.86
C GLY A 117 12.15 9.85 -0.01
N CYS A 118 11.86 11.12 0.23
CA CYS A 118 12.35 12.24 -0.60
C CYS A 118 13.12 13.32 0.15
N GLY A 119 13.25 13.22 1.48
CA GLY A 119 13.91 14.23 2.31
C GLY A 119 13.14 15.55 2.47
N GLN A 120 11.95 15.68 1.89
CA GLN A 120 11.14 16.89 2.04
C GLN A 120 10.68 17.07 3.50
N GLU A 121 10.73 18.30 3.98
CA GLU A 121 10.16 18.67 5.27
C GLU A 121 8.65 18.46 5.24
N SER A 122 8.16 17.56 6.09
CA SER A 122 6.74 17.20 6.16
C SER A 122 6.17 17.36 7.56
N ASN A 123 7.02 17.65 8.56
CA ASN A 123 6.71 17.54 9.99
C ASN A 123 6.00 16.22 10.33
N LEU A 124 6.26 15.19 9.52
CA LEU A 124 5.58 13.91 9.51
C LEU A 124 4.05 13.97 9.55
N HIS A 125 3.43 15.02 9.01
CA HIS A 125 1.98 15.07 8.89
C HIS A 125 1.50 14.04 7.85
N TYR A 126 0.70 13.08 8.29
CA TYR A 126 0.22 11.97 7.47
C TYR A 126 -1.30 11.78 7.54
N THR A 127 -1.83 11.05 6.56
CA THR A 127 -3.21 10.55 6.55
C THR A 127 -3.24 9.04 6.30
N SER A 128 -4.23 8.34 6.85
CA SER A 128 -4.39 6.90 6.63
C SER A 128 -4.75 6.61 5.16
N ASN A 129 -4.00 5.71 4.53
CA ASN A 129 -4.21 5.36 3.13
C ASN A 129 -5.00 4.06 2.98
N ILE A 130 -6.31 4.17 3.16
CA ILE A 130 -7.23 3.03 3.05
C ILE A 130 -7.18 2.42 1.64
N VAL A 131 -6.97 3.23 0.61
CA VAL A 131 -6.89 2.75 -0.79
C VAL A 131 -5.72 1.80 -0.97
N VAL A 132 -4.51 2.18 -0.56
CA VAL A 132 -3.33 1.31 -0.64
C VAL A 132 -3.53 0.04 0.17
N ARG A 133 -4.15 0.14 1.35
CA ARG A 133 -4.47 -1.02 2.20
C ARG A 133 -5.43 -2.00 1.51
N GLU A 134 -6.51 -1.51 0.92
CA GLU A 134 -7.48 -2.42 0.28
C GLU A 134 -6.91 -2.97 -1.04
N LEU A 135 -6.15 -2.17 -1.80
CA LEU A 135 -5.50 -2.64 -3.02
C LEU A 135 -4.47 -3.75 -2.73
N SER A 136 -3.69 -3.65 -1.65
CA SER A 136 -2.73 -4.72 -1.30
C SER A 136 -3.44 -6.05 -1.04
N ARG A 137 -4.64 -6.02 -0.41
CA ARG A 137 -5.44 -7.22 -0.15
C ARG A 137 -6.01 -7.83 -1.41
N ILE A 138 -6.35 -7.02 -2.42
CA ILE A 138 -6.88 -7.51 -3.70
C ILE A 138 -5.72 -8.06 -4.55
N TRP A 139 -4.61 -7.35 -4.62
CA TRP A 139 -3.55 -7.63 -5.58
C TRP A 139 -2.46 -8.57 -5.07
N LEU A 140 -2.27 -8.60 -3.75
CA LEU A 140 -1.28 -9.43 -3.05
C LEU A 140 -1.92 -10.13 -1.84
N PRO A 141 -2.98 -10.94 -2.03
CA PRO A 141 -3.78 -11.46 -0.92
C PRO A 141 -2.97 -12.34 0.04
N GLU A 142 -2.17 -13.27 -0.48
CA GLU A 142 -1.33 -14.15 0.34
C GLU A 142 -0.24 -13.38 1.09
N LYS A 143 0.53 -12.54 0.38
CA LYS A 143 1.59 -11.71 0.99
C LYS A 143 1.02 -10.75 2.03
N THR A 144 -0.15 -10.16 1.78
CA THR A 144 -0.84 -9.29 2.76
C THR A 144 -1.27 -10.07 3.99
N TYR A 145 -1.83 -11.26 3.80
CA TYR A 145 -2.22 -12.13 4.91
C TYR A 145 -1.01 -12.51 5.77
N ILE A 146 0.06 -13.03 5.15
CA ILE A 146 1.30 -13.40 5.85
C ILE A 146 1.88 -12.20 6.58
N ARG A 147 1.95 -11.02 5.94
CA ARG A 147 2.44 -9.79 6.56
C ARG A 147 1.67 -9.45 7.83
N ASN A 148 0.34 -9.46 7.78
CA ASN A 148 -0.49 -9.16 8.95
C ASN A 148 -0.24 -10.16 10.09
N CYS A 149 -0.09 -11.44 9.78
CA CYS A 149 0.20 -12.47 10.78
C CYS A 149 1.62 -12.33 11.38
N ILE A 150 2.62 -11.92 10.59
CA ILE A 150 3.97 -11.62 11.10
C ILE A 150 3.93 -10.44 12.06
N VAL A 151 3.19 -9.37 11.71
CA VAL A 151 3.04 -8.21 12.61
C VAL A 151 2.35 -8.61 13.90
N GLU A 152 1.30 -9.43 13.82
CA GLU A 152 0.60 -9.94 15.01
C GLU A 152 1.52 -10.80 15.89
N ALA A 153 2.29 -11.70 15.29
CA ALA A 153 3.27 -12.50 16.02
C ALA A 153 4.31 -11.63 16.74
N ASN A 154 4.81 -10.56 16.09
CA ASN A 154 5.70 -9.60 16.73
C ASN A 154 5.02 -8.82 17.87
N ASN A 155 3.72 -8.55 17.80
CA ASN A 155 2.96 -7.96 18.91
C ASN A 155 2.88 -8.93 20.09
N LEU A 156 2.58 -10.21 19.84
CA LEU A 156 2.51 -11.24 20.87
C LEU A 156 3.86 -11.41 21.60
N LEU A 157 4.98 -11.37 20.87
CA LEU A 157 6.32 -11.38 21.48
C LEU A 157 6.55 -10.17 22.40
N ARG A 158 6.15 -8.97 21.97
CA ARG A 158 6.24 -7.74 22.79
C ARG A 158 5.38 -7.81 24.05
N GLU A 159 4.25 -8.51 23.97
CA GLU A 159 3.32 -8.73 25.09
C GLU A 159 3.66 -9.97 25.94
N ILE A 160 4.73 -10.71 25.60
CA ILE A 160 5.16 -11.94 26.29
C ILE A 160 4.07 -13.04 26.24
N LYS A 161 3.27 -13.06 25.18
CA LYS A 161 2.20 -14.03 24.92
C LYS A 161 2.72 -15.22 24.11
N MET A 162 3.50 -16.06 24.77
CA MET A 162 4.26 -17.14 24.12
C MET A 162 3.37 -18.27 23.60
N GLU A 163 2.27 -18.60 24.29
CA GLU A 163 1.37 -19.66 23.85
C GLU A 163 0.67 -19.27 22.53
N GLU A 164 0.13 -18.05 22.46
CA GLU A 164 -0.50 -17.54 21.25
C GLU A 164 0.49 -17.37 20.10
N PHE A 165 1.72 -16.93 20.41
CA PHE A 165 2.80 -16.82 19.41
C PHE A 165 3.15 -18.19 18.81
N MET A 166 3.34 -19.21 19.66
CA MET A 166 3.69 -20.55 19.22
C MET A 166 2.60 -21.19 18.37
N GLU A 167 1.33 -20.98 18.74
CA GLU A 167 0.19 -21.48 17.97
C GLU A 167 0.05 -20.76 16.63
N LEU A 168 0.18 -19.43 16.61
CA LEU A 168 0.11 -18.64 15.38
C LEU A 168 1.22 -19.04 14.39
N THR A 169 2.48 -19.09 14.83
CA THR A 169 3.62 -19.44 13.96
C THR A 169 3.55 -20.89 13.48
N LYS A 170 3.06 -21.81 14.31
CA LYS A 170 2.81 -23.21 13.91
C LYS A 170 1.77 -23.28 12.80
N ASN A 171 0.65 -22.57 12.93
CA ASN A 171 -0.40 -22.56 11.93
C ASN A 171 0.10 -21.94 10.60
N LEU A 172 0.89 -20.88 10.68
CA LEU A 172 1.50 -20.24 9.51
C LEU A 172 2.48 -21.17 8.78
N LEU A 173 3.41 -21.81 9.50
CA LEU A 173 4.40 -22.72 8.88
C LEU A 173 3.77 -24.03 8.39
N THR A 174 2.64 -24.44 8.96
CA THR A 174 1.86 -25.56 8.42
C THR A 174 1.30 -25.21 7.03
N LYS A 175 0.90 -23.95 6.83
CA LYS A 175 0.32 -23.46 5.57
C LYS A 175 1.38 -23.00 4.56
N TYR A 176 2.50 -22.44 5.03
CA TYR A 176 3.57 -21.86 4.22
C TYR A 176 4.94 -22.35 4.72
N PRO A 177 5.26 -23.64 4.55
CA PRO A 177 6.45 -24.27 5.17
C PRO A 177 7.79 -23.75 4.64
N GLU A 178 7.83 -23.25 3.41
CA GLU A 178 9.05 -22.75 2.76
C GLU A 178 9.24 -21.24 2.88
N ASN A 179 8.36 -20.54 3.61
CA ASN A 179 8.48 -19.10 3.77
C ASN A 179 9.61 -18.75 4.75
N ILE A 180 10.68 -18.16 4.22
CA ILE A 180 11.91 -17.83 4.95
C ILE A 180 11.66 -16.84 6.10
N ASP A 181 10.79 -15.84 5.90
CA ASP A 181 10.47 -14.86 6.93
C ASP A 181 9.78 -15.52 8.13
N LEU A 182 8.87 -16.47 7.88
CA LEU A 182 8.18 -17.24 8.92
C LEU A 182 9.13 -18.19 9.68
N LEU A 183 10.10 -18.79 8.98
CA LEU A 183 11.12 -19.63 9.60
C LEU A 183 12.03 -18.81 10.52
N HIS A 184 12.48 -17.63 10.06
CA HIS A 184 13.26 -16.71 10.88
C HIS A 184 12.48 -16.17 12.08
N LEU A 185 11.20 -15.84 11.89
CA LEU A 185 10.34 -15.37 12.97
C LEU A 185 10.23 -16.41 14.09
N ARG A 186 10.05 -17.69 13.74
CA ARG A 186 9.97 -18.77 14.73
C ARG A 186 11.30 -19.08 15.41
N ALA A 187 12.42 -18.90 14.71
CA ALA A 187 13.75 -19.16 15.28
C ALA A 187 14.20 -18.09 16.29
N ASN A 188 13.71 -16.84 16.13
CA ASN A 188 14.16 -15.68 16.89
C ASN A 188 13.16 -15.16 17.93
N GLY A 189 11.94 -15.70 17.95
CA GLY A 189 10.90 -15.40 18.95
C GLY A 189 10.79 -16.49 19.99
#